data_AF-A0A0X3V7G8-F1
#
_entry.id   AF-A0A0X3V7G8-F1
#
_cell.length_a   1.000
_cell.length_b   1.000
_cell.length_c   1.000
_cell.angle_alpha   90.00
_cell.angle_beta   90.00
_cell.angle_gamma   90.00
#
_symmetry.space_group_name_H-M   'P 1'
#
loop_
_entity.id
_entity.type
_entity.pdbx_description
1 polymer ?
#
loop_
_entity_poly.entity_id
_entity_poly.type
_entity_poly.pdbx_seq_one_letter_code
_entity_poly.pdbx_strand_id
1 'polypeptide(L)' 'MDRMRPCRRCGHPTRVDRMVQGYGRNCAAALGLIGGTVDTGHTGPDLLDLLEIEPEDCCDGWDRPADSDVTGGRRRPG' A
#
# COMPACT_ATOMS: atom_id res chain seq x y z
N MET A 1 0.46 23.43 -19.93
CA MET A 1 1.93 23.22 -19.94
C MET A 1 2.23 21.88 -19.32
N ASP A 2 3.00 21.04 -20.00
CA ASP A 2 3.42 19.76 -19.42
C ASP A 2 4.49 19.96 -18.36
N ARG A 3 4.10 19.80 -17.10
CA ARG A 3 5.02 19.90 -15.96
C ARG A 3 5.73 18.56 -15.81
N MET A 4 7.05 18.59 -15.85
CA MET A 4 7.90 17.45 -15.53
C MET A 4 8.28 17.50 -14.05
N ARG A 5 8.34 16.34 -13.39
CA ARG A 5 8.90 16.19 -12.05
C ARG A 5 9.86 14.98 -12.01
N PRO A 6 10.87 14.98 -11.14
CA PRO A 6 11.71 13.79 -10.96
C PRO A 6 10.94 12.71 -10.20
N CYS A 7 11.08 11.45 -10.63
CA CYS A 7 10.60 10.30 -9.88
C CYS A 7 11.32 10.21 -8.52
N ARG A 8 10.56 10.01 -7.42
CA ARG A 8 11.13 9.90 -6.06
C ARG A 8 12.07 8.71 -5.84
N ARG A 9 12.00 7.67 -6.69
CA ARG A 9 12.84 6.46 -6.57
C ARG A 9 14.13 6.54 -7.39
N CYS A 10 14.05 6.96 -8.65
CA CYS A 10 15.17 6.89 -9.60
C CYS A 10 15.60 8.24 -10.18
N GLY A 11 14.99 9.35 -9.77
CA GLY A 11 15.32 10.72 -10.23
C GLY A 11 14.93 11.04 -11.68
N HIS A 12 14.47 10.08 -12.47
CA HIS A 12 14.18 10.29 -13.89
C HIS A 12 13.05 11.30 -14.10
N PRO A 13 13.21 12.23 -15.08
CA PRO A 13 12.20 13.23 -15.38
C PRO A 13 10.96 12.53 -15.96
N THR A 14 9.84 12.65 -15.26
CA THR A 14 8.56 12.05 -15.65
C THR A 14 7.49 13.13 -15.75
N ARG A 15 6.61 13.02 -16.75
CA ARG A 15 5.44 13.89 -16.88
C ARG A 15 4.54 13.70 -15.67
N VAL A 16 4.12 14.81 -15.04
CA VAL A 16 3.31 14.78 -13.82
C VAL A 16 2.01 13.99 -14.01
N ASP A 17 1.38 14.12 -15.18
CA ASP A 17 0.17 13.37 -15.55
C ASP A 17 0.37 11.84 -15.58
N ARG A 18 1.60 11.38 -15.81
CA ARG A 18 1.95 9.95 -15.87
C ARG A 18 2.54 9.43 -14.56
N MET A 19 2.61 10.25 -13.52
CA MET A 19 3.12 9.84 -12.22
C MET A 19 2.04 9.16 -11.38
N VAL A 20 2.45 8.17 -10.59
CA VAL A 20 1.60 7.58 -9.54
C VAL A 20 2.27 7.89 -8.20
N GLN A 21 1.60 8.68 -7.37
CA GLN A 21 2.08 9.08 -6.04
C GLN A 21 3.51 9.68 -6.02
N GLY A 22 3.94 10.33 -7.11
CA GLY A 22 5.28 10.91 -7.24
C GLY A 22 6.36 9.95 -7.76
N TYR A 23 5.97 8.75 -8.18
CA TYR A 23 6.83 7.79 -8.86
C TYR A 23 6.48 7.73 -10.34
N GLY A 24 7.49 7.49 -11.19
CA GLY A 24 7.25 7.12 -12.58
C GLY A 24 6.61 5.73 -12.67
N ARG A 25 5.87 5.47 -13.76
CA ARG A 25 5.06 4.25 -13.92
C ARG A 25 5.80 2.95 -13.64
N ASN A 26 7.02 2.79 -14.17
CA ASN A 26 7.82 1.58 -13.93
C ASN A 26 8.25 1.43 -12.46
N CYS A 27 8.64 2.53 -11.82
CA CYS A 27 8.99 2.52 -10.39
C CYS A 27 7.77 2.26 -9.51
N ALA A 28 6.59 2.79 -9.87
CA ALA A 28 5.34 2.54 -9.20
C ALA A 28 4.93 1.05 -9.30
N ALA A 29 5.08 0.44 -10.49
CA ALA A 29 4.83 -0.98 -10.68
C ALA A 29 5.79 -1.85 -9.87
N ALA A 30 7.08 -1.52 -9.89
CA ALA A 30 8.11 -2.20 -9.08
C ALA A 30 7.97 -1.95 -7.56
N LEU A 31 7.07 -1.06 -7.13
CA LEU A 31 6.70 -0.84 -5.73
C LEU A 31 5.33 -1.45 -5.39
N GLY A 32 4.63 -2.07 -6.35
CA GLY A 32 3.27 -2.55 -6.17
C GLY A 32 2.21 -1.45 -6.03
N LEU A 33 2.56 -0.19 -6.27
CA LEU A 33 1.61 0.95 -6.22
C LEU A 33 0.61 0.93 -7.36
N ILE A 34 0.97 0.24 -8.45
CA ILE A 34 0.06 -0.12 -9.53
C ILE A 34 0.19 -1.61 -9.78
N GLY A 35 -0.94 -2.30 -9.74
CA GLY A 35 -1.02 -3.71 -10.07
C GLY A 35 -0.88 -3.91 -11.58
N GLY A 36 0.07 -4.76 -11.97
CA GLY A 36 0.02 -5.50 -13.23
C GLY A 36 -0.48 -6.93 -13.02
N THR A 37 -0.92 -7.27 -11.80
CA THR A 37 -1.58 -8.54 -11.52
C THR A 37 -2.88 -8.51 -12.30
N VAL A 38 -2.95 -9.33 -13.34
CA VAL A 38 -4.21 -9.75 -13.92
C VAL A 38 -5.10 -10.14 -12.74
N ASP A 39 -6.35 -9.71 -12.74
CA ASP A 39 -7.38 -10.29 -11.88
C ASP A 39 -7.61 -11.73 -12.37
N THR A 40 -6.60 -12.58 -12.20
CA THR A 40 -6.76 -14.03 -12.24
C THR A 40 -7.53 -14.32 -10.98
N GLY A 41 -8.86 -14.24 -11.09
CA GLY A 41 -9.80 -14.44 -10.00
C GLY A 41 -9.25 -15.51 -9.07
N HIS A 42 -9.15 -15.15 -7.80
CA HIS A 42 -8.53 -15.94 -6.75
C HIS A 42 -8.89 -17.42 -6.95
N THR A 43 -7.91 -18.25 -7.34
CA THR A 43 -8.02 -19.73 -7.32
C THR A 43 -7.86 -20.23 -5.87
N GLY A 44 -8.45 -19.51 -4.93
CA GLY A 44 -8.62 -19.91 -3.54
C GLY A 44 -10.10 -20.17 -3.28
N PRO A 45 -10.43 -20.71 -2.10
CA PRO A 45 -11.82 -20.71 -1.65
C PRO A 45 -12.36 -19.29 -1.69
N ASP A 46 -13.64 -19.13 -1.99
CA ASP A 46 -14.27 -17.82 -1.96
C ASP A 46 -14.07 -17.21 -0.56
N LEU A 47 -13.82 -15.89 -0.49
CA LEU A 47 -13.60 -15.25 0.81
C LEU A 47 -14.82 -15.41 1.73
N LEU A 48 -16.04 -15.50 1.18
CA LEU A 48 -17.23 -15.80 1.98
C LEU A 48 -17.21 -17.24 2.50
N ASP A 49 -16.74 -18.22 1.73
CA ASP A 49 -16.59 -19.62 2.20
C ASP A 49 -15.60 -19.72 3.38
N LEU A 50 -14.55 -18.88 3.40
CA LEU A 50 -13.58 -18.83 4.50
C LEU A 50 -14.10 -18.09 5.74
N LEU A 51 -15.13 -17.24 5.60
CA LEU A 51 -15.73 -16.47 6.69
C LEU A 51 -16.79 -17.26 7.46
N GLU A 52 -17.36 -18.33 6.90
CA GLU A 52 -18.32 -19.20 7.59
C GLU A 52 -17.68 -19.99 8.74
N ILE A 53 -16.35 -20.13 8.71
CA ILE A 53 -15.56 -20.68 9.80
C ILE A 53 -14.99 -19.50 10.57
N GLU A 54 -15.72 -19.01 11.58
CA GLU A 54 -15.07 -18.14 12.57
C GLU A 54 -13.98 -18.96 13.26
N PRO A 55 -12.68 -18.61 13.10
CA PRO A 55 -11.66 -19.20 13.95
C PRO A 55 -12.02 -18.80 15.38
N GLU A 56 -12.05 -19.78 16.30
CA GLU A 56 -12.09 -19.50 17.73
C GLU A 56 -11.02 -18.44 18.00
N ASP A 57 -11.42 -17.33 18.62
CA ASP A 57 -10.61 -16.16 18.91
C ASP A 57 -9.47 -16.57 19.88
N CYS A 58 -8.46 -17.26 19.35
CA CYS A 58 -7.25 -17.71 20.04
C CYS A 58 -6.28 -16.56 20.28
N CYS A 59 -6.75 -15.31 20.13
CA CYS A 59 -6.02 -14.14 20.53
C CYS A 59 -6.61 -13.66 21.86
N ASP A 60 -6.10 -14.22 22.95
CA ASP A 60 -6.38 -13.85 24.34
C ASP A 60 -5.78 -12.47 24.70
N GLY A 61 -5.96 -11.47 23.83
CA GLY A 61 -5.90 -10.03 24.09
C GLY A 61 -4.60 -9.44 24.68
N TRP A 62 -3.61 -10.26 25.02
CA TRP A 62 -2.44 -9.88 25.81
C TRP A 62 -1.22 -9.54 24.96
N ASP A 63 -1.17 -9.99 23.70
CA ASP A 63 -0.04 -9.72 22.77
C ASP A 63 -0.37 -8.65 21.72
N ARG A 64 -1.46 -7.90 21.88
CA ARG A 64 -1.71 -6.72 21.04
C ARG A 64 -0.77 -5.62 21.51
N PRO A 65 0.21 -5.16 20.72
CA PRO A 65 1.03 -4.03 21.13
C PRO A 65 0.11 -2.83 21.35
N ALA A 66 -0.07 -2.45 22.61
CA ALA A 66 -0.76 -1.23 22.97
C ALA A 66 -0.04 -0.06 22.27
N ASP A 67 -0.79 0.71 21.49
CA ASP A 67 -0.35 1.96 20.88
C ASP A 67 0.89 1.88 19.97
N SER A 68 0.71 1.34 18.76
CA SER A 68 1.46 1.88 17.62
C SER A 68 0.63 2.98 16.99
N ASP A 69 0.89 4.19 17.45
CA ASP A 69 0.43 5.50 16.98
C ASP A 69 0.50 5.64 15.43
N VAL A 70 -0.48 5.08 14.71
CA VAL A 70 -0.63 5.20 13.25
C VAL A 70 -1.57 6.35 12.94
N THR A 71 -1.27 7.55 13.45
CA THR A 71 -1.73 8.80 12.81
C THR A 71 -0.64 9.86 12.92
N GLY A 72 -0.04 10.20 11.80
CA GLY A 72 1.08 11.13 11.74
C GLY A 72 0.78 12.56 12.23
N GLY A 73 1.78 13.19 12.82
CA GLY A 73 1.73 14.62 13.08
C GLY A 73 2.98 15.15 13.77
N ARG A 74 3.82 15.91 13.04
CA ARG A 74 4.92 16.71 13.58
C ARG A 74 4.50 17.52 14.82
N ARG A 75 5.35 17.54 15.86
CA ARG A 75 6.10 18.74 16.32
C ARG A 75 6.96 18.44 17.57
N ARG A 76 8.29 18.61 17.45
CA ARG A 76 9.15 19.03 18.59
C ARG A 76 8.68 20.41 19.06
N PRO A 77 8.58 20.63 20.38
CA PRO A 77 9.60 21.40 21.12
C PRO A 77 9.88 20.72 22.48
N GLY A 78 10.92 21.02 23.25
CA GLY A 78 12.03 21.96 23.23
C GLY A 78 12.86 21.61 24.47
#